data_AF-A0A3D4JJN3-F1
#
_entry.id   AF-A0A3D4JJN3-F1
#
_cell.length_a   1.000
_cell.length_b   1.000
_cell.length_c   1.000
_cell.angle_alpha   90.00
_cell.angle_beta   90.00
_cell.angle_gamma   90.00
#
_symmetry.space_group_name_H-M   'P 1'
#
loop_
_entity.id
_entity.type
_entity.pdbx_description
1 polymer ?
#
loop_
_entity_poly.entity_id
_entity_poly.type
_entity_poly.pdbx_seq_one_letter_code
_entity_poly.pdbx_strand_id
1 'polypeptide(L)' 'MKFVYIPKGVCSRQITVDVDDNGIVRDVQFIGGCNGNLKALGAMCEGADANEVIRRLSGITC' A
#
# COMPACT_ATOMS: atom_id res chain seq x y z
N MET A 1 13.13 1.32 3.55
CA MET A 1 13.05 -0.15 3.72
C MET A 1 11.95 -0.66 2.81
N LYS A 2 12.28 -1.62 1.93
CA LYS A 2 11.36 -2.08 0.89
C LYS A 2 10.77 -3.46 1.23
N PHE A 3 9.44 -3.54 1.22
CA PHE A 3 8.66 -4.74 1.49
C PHE A 3 7.94 -5.18 0.22
N VAL A 4 7.94 -6.49 -0.05
CA VAL A 4 7.20 -7.09 -1.16
C VAL A 4 6.24 -8.13 -0.57
N TYR A 5 4.96 -8.01 -0.91
CA TYR A 5 3.91 -8.88 -0.43
C TYR A 5 3.08 -9.43 -1.58
N ILE A 6 2.77 -10.73 -1.53
CA ILE A 6 1.94 -11.44 -2.51
C ILE A 6 0.59 -11.76 -1.84
N PRO A 7 -0.46 -10.96 -2.08
CA PRO A 7 -1.74 -11.15 -1.43
C PRO A 7 -2.49 -12.36 -2.02
N LYS A 8 -3.44 -12.90 -1.25
CA LYS A 8 -4.35 -13.97 -1.68
C LYS A 8 -5.80 -13.50 -1.50
N GLY A 9 -6.70 -13.97 -2.37
CA GLY A 9 -8.13 -13.64 -2.31
C GLY A 9 -8.51 -12.26 -2.86
N VAL A 10 -7.59 -11.59 -3.57
CA VAL A 10 -7.82 -10.26 -4.16
C VAL A 10 -7.30 -10.21 -5.60
N CYS A 11 -7.66 -9.16 -6.35
CA CYS A 11 -7.24 -9.00 -7.75
C CYS A 11 -5.78 -8.55 -7.93
N SER A 12 -5.19 -7.88 -6.94
CA SER A 12 -3.76 -7.55 -6.93
C SER A 12 -2.91 -8.81 -6.76
N ARG A 13 -1.79 -8.86 -7.46
CA ARG A 13 -0.87 -10.00 -7.50
C ARG A 13 0.43 -9.74 -6.74
N GLN A 14 0.79 -8.47 -6.59
CA GLN A 14 1.93 -8.05 -5.78
C GLN A 14 1.69 -6.63 -5.27
N ILE A 15 2.10 -6.38 -4.03
CA ILE A 15 2.12 -5.07 -3.39
C ILE A 15 3.56 -4.81 -2.95
N THR A 16 4.09 -3.64 -3.29
CA THR A 16 5.42 -3.20 -2.87
C THR A 16 5.27 -1.94 -2.05
N VAL A 17 5.84 -1.89 -0.86
CA VAL A 17 5.76 -0.74 0.05
C VAL A 17 7.18 -0.33 0.42
N ASP A 18 7.53 0.94 0.27
CA ASP A 18 8.77 1.50 0.80
C ASP A 18 8.45 2.42 1.99
N VAL A 19 9.12 2.17 3.12
CA VAL A 19 8.96 2.92 4.36
C VAL A 19 10.33 3.35 4.85
N ASP A 20 10.54 4.63 5.12
CA ASP A 20 11.83 5.10 5.64
C ASP A 20 12.04 4.74 7.11
N ASP A 21 13.21 5.11 7.64
CA ASP A 21 13.61 4.80 9.02
C ASP A 21 12.76 5.53 10.08
N ASN A 22 12.00 6.56 9.70
CA ASN A 22 11.06 7.27 10.56
C ASN A 22 9.64 6.70 10.50
N GLY A 23 9.41 5.62 9.73
CA GLY A 23 8.07 5.04 9.55
C GLY A 23 7.21 5.76 8.51
N ILE A 24 7.78 6.66 7.70
CA ILE A 24 7.05 7.38 6.66
C ILE A 24 7.03 6.57 5.37
N VAL A 25 5.84 6.36 4.82
CA VAL A 25 5.65 5.69 3.54
C VAL A 25 6.19 6.57 2.41
N ARG A 26 7.12 6.04 1.64
CA ARG A 26 7.74 6.71 0.49
C ARG A 26 7.15 6.30 -0.84
N ASP A 27 6.66 5.08 -0.95
CA ASP A 27 6.03 4.59 -2.17
C ASP A 27 5.16 3.36 -1.89
N VAL A 28 4.07 3.21 -2.63
CA VAL A 28 3.22 2.01 -2.63
C VAL A 28 2.83 1.68 -4.06
N GLN A 29 3.28 0.51 -4.54
CA GLN A 29 3.07 0.04 -5.90
C GLN A 29 2.29 -1.26 -5.92
N PHE A 30 1.38 -1.38 -6.87
CA PHE A 30 0.55 -2.57 -7.06
C PHE A 30 0.75 -3.15 -8.45
N ILE A 31 0.86 -4.47 -8.53
CA ILE A 31 0.81 -5.22 -9.79
C ILE A 31 -0.52 -5.96 -9.85
N GLY A 32 -1.31 -5.68 -10.89
CA GLY A 32 -2.64 -6.27 -11.07
C GLY A 32 -3.74 -5.62 -10.21
N GLY A 33 -4.97 -5.67 -10.71
CA GLY A 33 -6.15 -5.02 -10.12
C GLY A 33 -6.57 -3.74 -10.86
N CYS A 34 -7.45 -2.95 -10.24
CA CYS A 34 -7.98 -1.72 -10.86
C CYS A 34 -6.90 -0.63 -10.94
N ASN A 35 -6.48 -0.26 -12.15
CA ASN A 35 -5.38 0.67 -12.36
C ASN A 35 -5.58 2.04 -11.69
N GLY A 36 -6.77 2.63 -11.82
CA GLY A 36 -7.07 3.95 -11.26
C GLY A 36 -7.13 3.94 -9.73
N ASN A 37 -7.91 3.03 -9.16
CA ASN A 37 -8.08 2.95 -7.70
C ASN A 37 -6.77 2.65 -6.98
N LEU A 38 -5.96 1.73 -7.51
CA LEU A 38 -4.69 1.35 -6.87
C LEU A 38 -3.63 2.46 -6.95
N LYS A 39 -3.58 3.22 -8.05
CA LYS A 39 -2.74 4.42 -8.14
C LYS A 39 -3.17 5.49 -7.13
N ALA A 40 -4.48 5.72 -7.01
CA ALA A 40 -5.01 6.68 -6.04
C ALA A 40 -4.69 6.25 -4.61
N LEU A 41 -4.84 4.96 -4.29
CA LEU A 41 -4.48 4.42 -2.97
C LEU A 41 -3.00 4.58 -2.67
N GLY A 42 -2.13 4.30 -3.65
CA GLY A 42 -0.69 4.51 -3.47
C GLY A 42 -0.32 5.96 -3.19
N ALA A 43 -0.87 6.90 -3.98
CA ALA A 43 -0.67 8.33 -3.79
C ALA A 43 -1.22 8.86 -2.45
N MET A 44 -2.33 8.29 -1.94
CA MET A 44 -2.88 8.65 -0.63
C MET A 44 -2.02 8.17 0.54
N CYS A 45 -1.24 7.10 0.35
CA CYS A 45 -0.35 6.55 1.37
C CYS A 45 1.00 7.28 1.39
N GLU A 46 1.47 7.81 0.27
CA GLU A 46 2.75 8.50 0.17
C GLU A 46 2.83 9.71 1.13
N GLY A 47 3.92 9.80 1.89
CA GLY A 47 4.16 10.85 2.88
C GLY A 47 3.42 10.67 4.21
N ALA A 48 2.58 9.64 4.36
CA ALA A 48 1.90 9.35 5.62
C ALA A 48 2.75 8.47 6.54
N ASP A 49 2.53 8.60 7.86
CA ASP A 49 3.02 7.64 8.85
C ASP A 49 2.35 6.28 8.64
N ALA A 50 3.13 5.20 8.64
CA ALA A 50 2.63 3.85 8.39
C ALA A 50 1.53 3.42 9.38
N ASN A 51 1.60 3.85 10.66
CA ASN A 51 0.57 3.53 11.65
C ASN A 51 -0.73 4.27 11.36
N GLU A 52 -0.66 5.48 10.84
CA GLU A 52 -1.83 6.23 10.41
C GLU A 52 -2.51 5.57 9.20
N VAL A 53 -1.72 5.08 8.23
CA VAL A 53 -2.24 4.29 7.09
C VAL A 53 -2.94 3.03 7.59
N ILE A 54 -2.31 2.29 8.52
CA ILE A 54 -2.90 1.10 9.14
C ILE A 54 -4.22 1.45 9.84
N ARG A 55 -4.24 2.51 10.64
CA ARG A 55 -5.44 2.97 11.38
C ARG A 55 -6.59 3.31 10.45
N ARG A 56 -6.32 3.93 9.29
CA ARG A 56 -7.35 4.32 8.30
C ARG A 56 -7.89 3.15 7.49
N LEU A 57 -7.03 2.20 7.14
CA LEU A 57 -7.34 1.20 6.11
C LEU A 57 -7.56 -0.22 6.64
N SER A 58 -7.14 -0.51 7.88
CA SER A 58 -7.31 -1.84 8.46
C SER A 58 -8.79 -2.22 8.56
N GLY A 59 -9.11 -3.45 8.17
CA GLY A 59 -10.48 -3.99 8.15
C GLY A 59 -11.23 -3.75 6.83
N ILE A 60 -10.68 -2.98 5.88
CA ILE A 60 -11.27 -2.86 4.55
C ILE A 60 -10.96 -4.13 3.75
N THR A 61 -11.99 -4.89 3.39
CA THR A 61 -11.88 -6.13 2.61
C THR A 61 -12.28 -5.91 1.15
N CYS A 62 -11.67 -6.68 0.26
CA CYS A 62 -12.03 -6.75 -1.16
C CYS A 62 -13.21 -7.70 -1.38
#